data_AF-A0AAP3CKE8-F1
#
_entry.id   AF-A0AAP3CKE8-F1
#
_cell.length_a   1.000
_cell.length_b   1.000
_cell.length_c   1.000
_cell.angle_alpha   90.00
_cell.angle_beta   90.00
_cell.angle_gamma   90.00
#
_symmetry.space_group_name_H-M   'P 1'
#
loop_
_entity.id
_entity.type
_entity.pdbx_description
1 polymer ?
#
loop_
_entity_poly.entity_id
_entity_poly.type
_entity_poly.pdbx_seq_one_letter_code
_entity_poly.pdbx_strand_id
1 'polypeptide(L)' 'MEKMYCHSREEDSKAVYLTVRGYLIKLSPEQMKMISAGRK' A
#
# COMPACT_ATOMS: atom_id res chain seq x y z
N MET A 1 -26.02 0.04 -9.50
CA MET A 1 -24.82 0.75 -8.99
C MET A 1 -24.64 0.32 -7.55
N GLU A 2 -23.85 -0.71 -7.32
CA GLU A 2 -23.71 -1.31 -6.00
C GLU A 2 -22.24 -1.22 -5.60
N LYS A 3 -21.96 -0.40 -4.59
CA LYS A 3 -20.62 -0.30 -3.99
C LYS A 3 -20.48 -1.48 -3.02
N MET A 4 -19.92 -2.59 -3.50
CA MET A 4 -19.55 -3.71 -2.63
C MET A 4 -18.38 -3.28 -1.74
N TYR A 5 -18.71 -2.84 -0.53
CA TYR A 5 -17.78 -2.73 0.58
C TYR A 5 -17.35 -4.15 0.99
N CYS A 6 -16.19 -4.59 0.50
CA CYS A 6 -15.59 -5.83 0.94
C CYS A 6 -14.69 -5.56 2.15
N HIS A 7 -15.26 -5.72 3.35
CA HIS A 7 -14.49 -5.90 4.58
C HIS A 7 -13.84 -7.29 4.55
N SER A 8 -12.64 -7.39 3.96
CA SER A 8 -11.80 -8.57 4.13
C SER A 8 -10.91 -8.40 5.35
N ARG A 9 -11.36 -9.00 6.46
CA ARG A 9 -10.58 -9.28 7.66
C ARG A 9 -9.53 -10.35 7.35
N GLU A 10 -8.41 -9.92 6.79
CA GLU A 10 -7.12 -10.64 6.80
C GLU A 10 -6.03 -9.56 6.88
N GLU A 11 -5.82 -9.02 8.08
CA GLU A 11 -4.87 -7.95 8.39
C GLU A 11 -3.43 -8.47 8.54
N ASP A 12 -3.07 -9.48 7.75
CA ASP A 12 -1.70 -9.97 7.62
C ASP A 12 -0.97 -9.08 6.62
N SER A 13 -0.36 -8.00 7.16
CA SER A 13 0.68 -7.15 6.56
C SER A 13 0.87 -7.35 5.04
N LYS A 14 -0.07 -6.85 4.23
CA LYS A 14 0.09 -6.83 2.77
C LYS A 14 1.34 -6.03 2.46
N ALA A 15 2.42 -6.73 2.11
CA ALA A 15 3.67 -6.11 1.71
C ALA A 15 3.39 -5.21 0.51
N VAL A 16 3.66 -3.92 0.67
CA VAL A 16 3.45 -2.93 -0.39
C VAL A 16 4.73 -2.81 -1.19
N TYR A 17 4.59 -2.92 -2.50
CA TYR A 17 5.71 -2.80 -3.43
C TYR A 17 5.54 -1.54 -4.28
N LEU A 18 6.66 -0.88 -4.55
CA LEU A 18 6.74 0.26 -5.44
C LEU A 18 7.52 -0.13 -6.69
N THR A 19 6.91 0.08 -7.86
CA THR A 19 7.58 -0.14 -9.14
C THR A 19 8.22 1.17 -9.61
N VAL A 20 9.54 1.21 -9.75
CA VAL A 20 10.28 2.38 -10.23
C VAL A 20 11.29 1.95 -11.30
N ARG A 21 11.17 2.50 -12.51
CA ARG A 21 12.10 2.22 -13.65
C ARG A 21 12.35 0.72 -13.91
N GLY A 22 11.34 -0.12 -13.70
CA GLY A 22 11.44 -1.58 -13.88
C GLY A 22 11.92 -2.36 -12.65
N TYR A 23 12.25 -1.68 -11.55
CA TYR A 23 12.59 -2.32 -10.27
C TYR A 23 11.36 -2.42 -9.37
N LEU A 24 11.24 -3.55 -8.67
CA LEU A 24 10.21 -3.78 -7.66
C LEU A 24 10.84 -3.63 -6.26
N ILE A 25 10.45 -2.57 -5.55
CA ILE A 25 11.00 -2.25 -4.22
C ILE A 25 9.96 -2.59 -3.17
N LYS A 26 10.30 -3.45 -2.20
CA LYS A 26 9.45 -3.73 -1.04
C LYS A 26 9.52 -2.57 -0.06
N LEU A 27 8.38 -2.02 0.33
CA LEU A 27 8.29 -0.94 1.29
C LEU A 27 8.02 -1.47 2.69
N SER A 28 8.71 -0.91 3.67
CA SER A 28 8.34 -1.07 5.08
C SER A 28 7.13 -0.19 5.43
N PRO A 29 6.39 -0.53 6.50
CA PRO A 29 5.29 0.31 6.98
C PRO A 29 5.71 1.75 7.27
N GLU A 30 6.94 1.96 7.77
CA GLU A 30 7.47 3.29 8.08
C GLU A 30 7.74 4.11 6.80
N GLN A 31 8.32 3.48 5.77
CA GLN A 31 8.51 4.11 4.46
C GLN A 31 7.18 4.47 3.82
N MET A 32 6.18 3.60 3.94
CA MET A 32 4.84 3.87 3.43
C MET A 32 4.19 5.09 4.11
N LYS A 33 4.35 5.23 5.44
CA LYS A 33 3.88 6.39 6.19
C LYS A 33 4.54 7.68 5.68
N MET A 34 5.87 7.69 5.50
CA MET A 34 6.59 8.86 4.98
C MET A 34 6.11 9.28 3.59
N ILE A 35 5.93 8.31 2.68
CA ILE A 35 5.45 8.58 1.31
C ILE A 35 4.02 9.12 1.32
N SER A 36 3.15 8.61 2.20
CA SER A 36 1.77 9.09 2.33
C SER A 36 1.66 10.51 2.89
N ALA A 37 2.57 10.90 3.80
CA ALA A 37 2.57 12.23 4.42
C ALA A 37 2.96 13.36 3.46
N GLY A 38 3.75 13.05 2.43
CA GLY A 38 4.20 14.02 1.42
C GLY A 38 3.19 14.32 0.31
N ARG A 39 2.03 13.66 0.27
CA ARG A 39 0.94 13.96 -0.68
C ARG A 39 0.04 15.06 -0.09
N LYS A 40 0.39 16.32 -0.32
CA LYS A 40 -0.48 17.49 -0.05
C LYS A 40 -0.76 18.21 -1.35
#